data_AF-A0A951E3I9-F1
#
_entry.id   AF-A0A951E3I9-F1
#
_cell.length_a   1.000
_cell.length_b   1.000
_cell.length_c   1.000
_cell.angle_alpha   90.00
_cell.angle_beta   90.00
_cell.angle_gamma   90.00
#
_symmetry.space_group_name_H-M   'P 1'
#
loop_
_entity.id
_entity.type
_entity.pdbx_description
1 polymer ?
#
loop_
_entity_poly.entity_id
_entity_poly.type
_entity_poly.pdbx_seq_one_letter_code
_entity_poly.pdbx_strand_id
1 'polypeptide(L)' 'GISNVGALLDLALEKNILEKRGSWISYKGQQLAQGRDAAKEALRADQSLYDDIEVTVKAALDEDGFRRR' A
#
# COMPACT_ATOMS: atom_id res chain seq x y z
N GLY A 1 -1.18 10.94 10.58
CA GLY A 1 0.10 11.68 10.69
C GLY A 1 1.01 11.29 9.53
N ILE A 2 1.83 12.22 9.04
CA ILE A 2 2.73 12.06 7.87
C ILE A 2 3.59 10.78 7.93
N SER A 3 3.85 10.26 9.13
CA SER A 3 4.63 9.06 9.42
C SER A 3 3.94 7.72 9.08
N ASN A 4 2.60 7.64 9.07
CA ASN A 4 1.91 6.35 8.82
C ASN A 4 1.91 5.94 7.34
N VAL A 5 1.91 6.90 6.42
CA VAL A 5 1.87 6.62 4.97
C VAL A 5 3.10 5.83 4.53
N GLY A 6 4.27 6.15 5.08
CA GLY A 6 5.51 5.44 4.77
C GLY A 6 5.50 3.98 5.23
N ALA A 7 4.93 3.73 6.41
CA ALA A 7 4.79 2.39 6.99
C ALA A 7 3.72 1.57 6.25
N LEU A 8 2.57 2.18 5.93
CA LEU A 8 1.52 1.53 5.14
C LEU A 8 2.05 1.10 3.77
N LEU A 9 2.79 1.97 3.10
CA LEU A 9 3.37 1.67 1.78
C LEU A 9 4.36 0.49 1.86
N ASP A 10 5.15 0.41 2.93
CA ASP A 10 6.10 -0.67 3.14
C ASP A 10 5.38 -2.01 3.35
N LEU A 11 4.38 -2.03 4.23
CA LEU A 11 3.53 -3.19 4.47
C LEU A 11 2.78 -3.64 3.21
N ALA A 12 2.27 -2.70 2.43
CA ALA A 12 1.55 -2.99 1.20
C ALA A 12 2.47 -3.58 0.12
N LEU A 13 3.72 -3.12 0.03
CA LEU A 13 4.74 -3.72 -0.85
C LEU A 13 5.14 -5.12 -0.35
N GLU A 14 5.34 -5.30 0.95
CA GLU A 14 5.69 -6.58 1.56
C GLU A 14 4.62 -7.64 1.31
N LYS A 15 3.35 -7.26 1.45
CA LYS A 15 2.19 -8.13 1.19
C LYS A 15 1.82 -8.25 -0.29
N ASN A 16 2.64 -7.73 -1.22
CA ASN A 16 2.36 -7.73 -2.67
C ASN A 16 1.00 -7.10 -3.05
N ILE A 17 0.47 -6.22 -2.21
CA ILE A 17 -0.74 -5.45 -2.48
C ILE A 17 -0.42 -4.31 -3.44
N LEU A 18 0.73 -3.68 -3.23
CA LEU A 18 1.34 -2.76 -4.17
C LEU A 18 2.38 -3.48 -5.00
N GLU A 19 2.30 -3.35 -6.30
CA GLU A 19 3.27 -3.89 -7.23
C GLU A 19 4.24 -2.80 -7.68
N LYS A 20 5.54 -3.05 -7.54
CA LYS A 20 6.57 -2.15 -8.03
C LYS A 20 7.14 -2.65 -9.34
N ARG A 21 6.84 -1.97 -10.45
CA ARG A 21 7.42 -2.21 -11.78
C ARG A 21 8.49 -1.17 -12.07
N GLY A 22 9.73 -1.50 -11.71
CA GLY A 22 10.87 -0.58 -11.82
C GLY A 22 10.70 0.63 -10.90
N SER A 23 10.55 1.82 -11.46
CA SER A 23 10.26 3.04 -10.70
C SER A 23 8.76 3.29 -10.51
N TRP A 24 7.86 2.51 -11.10
CA TRP A 24 6.42 2.70 -11.00
C TRP A 24 5.80 1.83 -9.91
N ILE A 25 4.88 2.39 -9.15
CA ILE A 25 4.07 1.68 -8.16
C ILE A 25 2.64 1.60 -8.69
N SER A 26 2.10 0.39 -8.69
CA SER A 26 0.73 0.09 -9.11
C SER A 26 -0.04 -0.54 -7.95
N TYR A 27 -1.33 -0.23 -7.86
CA TYR A 27 -2.27 -0.78 -6.89
C TYR A 27 -3.43 -1.43 -7.65
N LYS A 28 -3.73 -2.72 -7.38
CA LYS A 28 -4.81 -3.47 -8.04
C LYS A 28 -4.79 -3.37 -9.59
N GLY A 29 -3.59 -3.28 -10.19
CA GLY A 29 -3.42 -3.12 -11.64
C GLY A 29 -3.55 -1.69 -12.17
N GLN A 30 -3.93 -0.71 -11.35
CA GLN A 30 -3.89 0.71 -11.71
C GLN A 30 -2.56 1.33 -11.31
N GLN A 31 -2.03 2.18 -12.18
CA GLN A 31 -0.76 2.88 -11.94
C GLN A 31 -1.01 3.99 -10.91
N LEU A 32 -0.38 3.87 -9.73
CA LEU A 32 -0.59 4.79 -8.62
C LEU A 32 0.29 6.03 -8.77
N ALA A 33 1.60 5.81 -8.87
CA ALA A 33 2.60 6.87 -8.91
C ALA A 33 3.98 6.35 -9.33
N GLN A 34 4.84 7.26 -9.77
CA GLN A 34 6.24 6.96 -10.06
C GLN A 34 7.09 7.21 -8.81
N GLY A 35 7.52 6.14 -8.16
CA GLY A 35 8.44 6.16 -7.05
C GLY A 35 7.75 6.20 -5.69
N ARG A 36 8.56 5.99 -4.65
CA ARG A 36 8.07 5.87 -3.28
C ARG A 36 7.50 7.20 -2.75
N ASP A 37 8.14 8.31 -3.10
CA ASP A 37 7.73 9.64 -2.65
C ASP A 37 6.43 10.12 -3.32
N ALA A 38 6.30 9.94 -4.65
CA ALA A 38 5.06 10.26 -5.33
C ALA A 38 3.88 9.39 -4.86
N ALA A 39 4.11 8.11 -4.53
CA ALA A 39 3.07 7.26 -3.94
C ALA A 39 2.65 7.75 -2.54
N LYS A 40 3.61 8.22 -1.73
CA LYS A 40 3.29 8.85 -0.44
C LYS A 40 2.46 10.11 -0.61
N GLU A 41 2.75 10.93 -1.62
CA GLU A 41 1.95 12.12 -1.92
C GLU A 41 0.56 11.76 -2.44
N ALA A 42 0.43 10.80 -3.35
CA ALA A 42 -0.85 10.31 -3.84
C ALA A 42 -1.75 9.84 -2.68
N LEU A 43 -1.20 9.09 -1.72
CA LEU A 43 -1.93 8.63 -0.55
C LEU A 43 -2.26 9.74 0.46
N ARG A 44 -1.49 10.83 0.48
CA ARG A 44 -1.81 12.00 1.31
C ARG A 44 -2.86 12.90 0.65
N ALA A 45 -2.84 12.97 -0.68
CA ALA A 45 -3.80 13.72 -1.47
C ALA A 45 -5.16 13.01 -1.49
N ASP A 46 -5.16 11.67 -1.60
CA ASP A 46 -6.35 10.84 -1.64
C ASP A 46 -6.51 9.98 -0.39
N GLN A 47 -7.25 10.51 0.58
CA GLN A 47 -7.56 9.80 1.83
C GLN A 47 -8.39 8.53 1.59
N SER A 48 -9.25 8.52 0.55
CA SER A 48 -10.05 7.34 0.19
C SER A 48 -9.16 6.19 -0.31
N LEU A 49 -8.12 6.50 -1.07
CA LEU A 49 -7.14 5.51 -1.53
C LEU A 49 -6.32 4.98 -0.36
N TYR A 50 -5.91 5.86 0.55
CA TYR A 50 -5.20 5.46 1.77
C TYR A 50 -6.02 4.44 2.58
N ASP A 51 -7.30 4.72 2.79
CA ASP A 51 -8.19 3.84 3.57
C ASP A 51 -8.36 2.47 2.89
N ASP A 52 -8.57 2.45 1.57
CA ASP A 52 -8.71 1.21 0.79
C ASP A 52 -7.45 0.34 0.86
N ILE A 53 -6.26 0.95 0.77
CA ILE A 53 -4.99 0.23 0.93
C ILE A 53 -4.84 -0.26 2.38
N GLU A 54 -5.14 0.57 3.39
CA GLU A 54 -5.04 0.18 4.80
C GLU A 54 -5.93 -1.02 5.13
N VAL A 55 -7.18 -1.00 4.67
CA VAL A 55 -8.13 -2.10 4.83
C VAL A 55 -7.60 -3.36 4.15
N THR A 56 -7.10 -3.25 2.91
CA THR A 56 -6.54 -4.40 2.17
C THR A 56 -5.32 -4.98 2.89
N VAL A 57 -4.42 -4.13 3.39
CA VAL A 57 -3.21 -4.53 4.13
C VAL A 57 -3.58 -5.22 5.44
N LYS A 58 -4.51 -4.66 6.22
CA LYS A 58 -5.01 -5.30 7.45
C LYS A 58 -5.65 -6.66 7.17
N ALA A 59 -6.47 -6.76 6.13
CA ALA A 59 -7.10 -8.02 5.75
C ALA A 59 -6.05 -9.08 5.37
N ALA A 60 -5.01 -8.70 4.63
CA ALA A 60 -3.91 -9.60 4.27
C ALA A 60 -3.08 -10.03 5.50
N LEU A 61 -2.90 -9.16 6.49
CA LEU A 61 -2.22 -9.49 7.75
C LEU A 61 -3.04 -10.48 8.60
N ASP A 62 -4.36 -10.30 8.65
CA ASP A 62 -5.26 -11.19 9.39
C ASP A 62 -5.28 -12.60 8.76
N GLU A 63 -5.40 -12.68 7.42
CA GLU A 63 -5.30 -13.93 6.65
C GLU A 63 -3.97 -14.68 6.87
N ASP A 64 -2.84 -13.96 6.90
CA ASP A 64 -1.50 -14.53 7.14
C ASP A 64 -1.39 -15.16 8.54
N GLY A 65 -1.99 -14.50 9.54
CA GLY A 65 -2.06 -15.00 10.91
C GLY A 65 -2.97 -16.22 11.06
N PHE A 66 -4.04 -16.31 10.27
CA PHE A 66 -4.99 -17.42 10.32
C PHE A 66 -4.44 -18.71 9.69
N ARG A 67 -3.68 -18.62 8.59
CA ARG A 67 -3.11 -19.80 7.89
C ARG A 67 -2.01 -20.53 8.66
N ARG A 68 -1.52 -19.97 9.77
CA ARG A 68 -0.50 -20.61 10.63
C ARG A 68 -1.06 -21.34 11.86
N ARG A 69 -2.38 -21.57 11.95
CA ARG A 69 -3.00 -22.38 12.99
C ARG A 69 -3.68 -23.65 12.47
#